data_AF-A0A831LZH2-F1
#
_entry.id   AF-A0A831LZH2-F1
#
_cell.length_a   1.000
_cell.length_b   1.000
_cell.length_c   1.000
_cell.angle_alpha   90.00
_cell.angle_beta   90.00
_cell.angle_gamma   90.00
#
_symmetry.space_group_name_H-M   'P 1'
#
loop_
_entity.id
_entity.type
_entity.pdbx_description
1 polymer ?
#
loop_
_entity_poly.entity_id
_entity_poly.type
_entity_poly.pdbx_seq_one_letter_code
_entity_poly.pdbx_strand_id
1 'polypeptide(L)' 'MKLWEKGTTINEAIEKFTVGKDRELDVYLAPYDILGSMAHVTMLESVGLI' A
#
# COMPACT_ATOMS: atom_id res chain seq x y z
N MET A 1 6.96 6.43 9.16
CA MET A 1 5.52 6.19 9.30
C MET A 1 5.07 5.38 8.10
N LYS A 2 4.63 4.15 8.35
CA LYS A 2 4.08 3.25 7.34
C LYS A 2 2.57 3.20 7.49
N LEU A 3 1.85 3.13 6.38
CA LEU A 3 0.38 3.09 6.41
C LEU A 3 -0.19 1.87 7.14
N TRP A 4 0.61 0.79 7.28
CA TRP A 4 0.23 -0.47 7.94
C TRP A 4 0.81 -0.65 9.35
N GLU A 5 1.47 0.36 9.91
CA GLU A 5 1.97 0.32 11.29
C GLU A 5 0.82 0.17 12.29
N LYS A 6 0.95 -0.77 13.23
CA LYS A 6 -0.07 -1.07 14.26
C LYS A 6 0.24 -0.48 15.64
N GLY A 7 1.14 0.51 15.72
CA GLY A 7 1.53 1.15 16.98
C GLY A 7 2.44 0.31 17.89
N THR A 8 2.99 -0.78 17.38
CA THR A 8 3.97 -1.62 18.10
C THR A 8 5.32 -1.58 17.39
N THR A 9 6.40 -1.66 18.16
CA THR A 9 7.76 -1.72 17.61
C THR A 9 8.00 -3.09 16.99
N ILE A 10 8.22 -3.12 15.67
CA ILE A 10 8.60 -4.33 14.93
C ILE A 10 10.11 -4.51 15.03
N ASN A 11 10.57 -5.75 15.12
CA ASN A 11 11.99 -6.05 15.08
C ASN A 11 12.57 -5.72 13.69
N GLU A 12 13.64 -4.91 13.65
CA GLU A 12 14.25 -4.43 12.40
C GLU A 12 14.76 -5.56 11.48
N ALA A 13 15.27 -6.66 12.03
CA ALA A 13 15.75 -7.78 11.23
C ALA A 13 14.59 -8.51 10.54
N ILE A 14 13.47 -8.67 11.25
CA ILE A 14 12.25 -9.24 10.69
C ILE A 14 11.71 -8.31 9.61
N GLU A 15 11.65 -7.00 9.87
CA GLU A 15 11.17 -6.02 8.92
C GLU A 15 11.99 -6.00 7.61
N LYS A 16 13.32 -6.00 7.71
CA LYS A 16 14.20 -6.05 6.53
C LYS A 16 14.00 -7.34 5.74
N PHE A 17 13.80 -8.46 6.42
CA PHE A 17 13.54 -9.75 5.77
C PHE A 17 12.19 -9.76 5.05
N THR A 18 11.12 -9.24 5.66
CA THR A 18 9.78 -9.31 5.08
C THR A 18 9.53 -8.26 3.99
N VAL A 19 10.18 -7.09 4.07
CA VAL A 19 10.08 -6.05 3.02
C VAL A 19 10.91 -6.43 1.79
N GLY A 20 12.00 -7.18 1.96
CA GLY A 20 12.76 -7.76 0.85
C GLY A 20 12.98 -6.83 -0.34
N LYS A 21 12.44 -7.21 -1.50
CA LYS A 21 12.51 -6.45 -2.77
C LYS A 21 11.22 -5.70 -3.11
N ASP A 22 10.30 -5.58 -2.17
CA ASP A 22 8.97 -5.00 -2.41
C ASP A 22 9.09 -3.63 -3.08
N ARG A 23 10.01 -2.78 -2.61
CA ARG A 23 10.23 -1.44 -3.19
C ARG A 23 10.61 -1.45 -4.68
N GLU A 24 11.35 -2.46 -5.13
CA GLU A 24 11.74 -2.59 -6.54
C GLU A 24 10.56 -3.13 -7.36
N LEU A 25 9.83 -4.11 -6.82
CA LEU A 25 8.68 -4.72 -7.46
C LEU A 25 7.48 -3.76 -7.55
N ASP A 26 7.27 -2.95 -6.51
CA ASP A 26 6.21 -1.95 -6.42
C ASP A 26 6.27 -0.94 -7.57
N VAL A 27 7.47 -0.59 -8.04
CA VAL A 27 7.63 0.30 -9.21
C VAL A 27 7.00 -0.30 -10.47
N TYR A 28 7.12 -1.63 -10.65
CA TYR A 28 6.49 -2.31 -11.78
C TYR A 28 4.97 -2.44 -11.61
N LEU A 29 4.49 -2.45 -10.36
CA LEU A 29 3.07 -2.55 -10.03
C LEU A 29 2.35 -1.20 -9.99
N ALA A 30 3.08 -0.09 -9.89
CA ALA A 30 2.54 1.26 -9.75
C ALA A 30 1.45 1.64 -10.79
N PRO A 31 1.56 1.28 -12.09
CA PRO A 31 0.49 1.56 -13.04
C PRO A 31 -0.84 0.89 -12.70
N TYR A 32 -0.80 -0.33 -12.18
CA TYR A 32 -1.99 -1.09 -11.80
C TYR A 32 -2.58 -0.59 -10.48
N ASP A 33 -1.74 -0.16 -9.55
CA ASP A 33 -2.17 0.47 -8.29
C ASP A 33 -2.92 1.78 -8.54
N ILE A 34 -2.45 2.61 -9.49
CA ILE A 34 -3.14 3.83 -9.91
C ILE A 34 -4.50 3.50 -10.53
N LEU A 35 -4.57 2.52 -11.43
CA LEU A 35 -5.83 2.10 -12.05
C LEU A 35 -6.84 1.61 -11.01
N GLY A 36 -6.39 0.78 -10.06
CA GLY A 36 -7.21 0.31 -8.95
C GLY A 36 -7.69 1.45 -8.06
N SER A 37 -6.81 2.41 -7.75
CA SER A 37 -7.13 3.59 -6.95
C SER A 37 -8.17 4.48 -7.61
N MET A 38 -8.07 4.72 -8.92
CA MET A 38 -9.08 5.49 -9.67
C MET A 38 -10.45 4.81 -9.63
N ALA A 39 -10.50 3.49 -9.86
CA ALA A 39 -11.74 2.73 -9.78
C ALA A 39 -12.33 2.77 -8.36
N HIS A 40 -11.48 2.67 -7.34
CA HIS A 40 -11.89 2.76 -5.95
C HIS A 40 -12.50 4.14 -5.62
N VAL A 41 -11.89 5.23 -6.09
CA VAL A 41 -12.41 6.60 -5.93
C VAL A 41 -13.78 6.76 -6.58
N THR A 42 -13.95 6.31 -7.83
CA THR A 42 -15.26 6.34 -8.50
C THR A 42 -16.32 5.56 -7.73
N MET A 43 -15.95 4.41 -7.17
CA MET A 43 -16.86 3.63 -6.33
C MET A 43 -17.24 4.39 -5.05
N LEU A 44 -16.28 4.98 -4.34
CA LEU A 44 -16.55 5.74 -3.11
C LEU A 44 -17.49 6.92 -3.34
N GLU A 45 -17.30 7.66 -4.44
CA GLU A 45 -18.19 8.75 -4.85
C GLU A 45 -19.61 8.21 -5.07
N SER A 46 -19.75 7.06 -5.76
CA SER A 46 -21.07 6.49 -6.07
C SER A 46 -21.89 6.09 -4.84
N VAL A 47 -21.22 5.85 -3.70
CA VAL A 47 -21.85 5.53 -2.41
C VAL A 47 -21.83 6.69 -1.42
N GLY A 48 -21.35 7.88 -1.82
CA GLY A 48 -21.33 9.09 -1.00
C GLY A 48 -20.36 9.03 0.19
N LEU A 49 -19.30 8.23 0.09
CA LEU A 49 -18.24 8.18 1.10
C LEU A 49 -17.14 9.22 0.87
N ILE A 50 -17.14 9.83 -0.32
CA ILE A 50 -16.38 11.04 -0.68
C ILE A 50 -17.25 11.94 -1.56
#